data_AF-A0A5J4VV15-F1
#
_entry.id   AF-A0A5J4VV15-F1
#
_cell.length_a   1.000
_cell.length_b   1.000
_cell.length_c   1.000
_cell.angle_alpha   90.00
_cell.angle_beta   90.00
_cell.angle_gamma   90.00
#
_symmetry.space_group_name_H-M   'P 1'
#
loop_
_entity.id
_entity.type
_entity.pdbx_description
1 polymer ?
#
loop_
_entity_poly.entity_id
_entity_poly.type
_entity_poly.pdbx_seq_one_letter_code
_entity_poly.pdbx_strand_id
1 'polypeptide(L)'
;MQPIVYQLVHQIFAEKLPDQAPFKTRGELKISKLVKFFMAFTKLLLVLAVLSFGKPSVFRKKAGAYAKDSIYYFSETVDKNGVLTFDVKDVKSADDFAPKELSKKITDYKLLDAASSETLEKYYGIAADKAALAKLLTSVALTADEINCDYVAEEHFYGFYGLVGYSVYAVEKVDLAPSLTHLIKNGPTKVTYKNVGEGLNTTFVDETVEQTCDSDNMYTFFFGVTRNGIVDKKCVPNTGIPAEAAKCTTDEKYKAYLKGYRL
;
A
#
# COMPACT_ATOMS: atom_id res chain seq x y z
N MET A 1 8.60 3.07 -14.17
CA MET A 1 9.74 2.36 -13.56
C MET A 1 9.17 1.74 -12.29
N GLN A 2 8.80 0.46 -12.34
CA GLN A 2 8.17 -0.23 -11.21
C GLN A 2 9.20 -0.32 -10.07
N PRO A 3 8.80 -0.05 -8.81
CA PRO A 3 9.72 -0.10 -7.70
C PRO A 3 10.23 -1.53 -7.50
N ILE A 4 11.52 -1.66 -7.20
CA ILE A 4 12.27 -2.92 -7.02
C ILE A 4 11.61 -3.86 -5.97
N VAL A 5 10.83 -3.30 -5.05
CA VAL A 5 10.01 -4.04 -4.08
C VAL A 5 8.95 -4.92 -4.77
N TYR A 6 8.39 -4.46 -5.89
CA TYR A 6 7.38 -5.18 -6.68
C TYR A 6 7.95 -6.45 -7.34
N GLN A 7 9.24 -6.44 -7.70
CA GLN A 7 9.91 -7.57 -8.37
C GLN A 7 10.25 -8.70 -7.39
N LEU A 8 10.58 -8.37 -6.13
CA LEU A 8 10.96 -9.34 -5.11
C LEU A 8 9.74 -10.12 -4.58
N VAL A 9 8.58 -9.46 -4.46
CA VAL A 9 7.34 -10.09 -3.98
C VAL A 9 6.73 -11.01 -5.05
N HIS A 10 6.77 -10.62 -6.33
CA HIS A 10 6.25 -11.45 -7.43
C HIS A 10 7.05 -12.74 -7.67
N GLN A 11 8.37 -12.75 -7.43
CA GLN A 11 9.20 -13.96 -7.60
C GLN A 11 8.94 -15.03 -6.54
N ILE A 12 8.30 -14.69 -5.41
CA ILE A 12 8.04 -15.65 -4.32
C ILE A 12 6.68 -16.35 -4.46
N PHE A 13 5.72 -15.75 -5.18
CA PHE A 13 4.33 -16.24 -5.28
C PHE A 13 3.94 -16.85 -6.63
N ALA A 14 4.79 -16.79 -7.65
CA ALA A 14 4.50 -17.36 -8.96
C ALA A 14 5.07 -18.77 -9.13
N GLU A 15 4.51 -19.77 -8.42
CA GLU A 15 4.70 -21.17 -8.81
C GLU A 15 3.42 -22.00 -8.67
N LYS A 16 2.87 -22.36 -9.85
CA LYS A 16 1.91 -23.44 -10.16
C LYS A 16 0.47 -23.35 -9.64
N LEU A 17 -0.42 -22.89 -10.52
CA LEU A 17 -1.78 -23.43 -10.62
C LEU A 17 -1.78 -24.60 -11.66
N PRO A 18 -2.43 -25.74 -11.38
CA PRO A 18 -2.44 -26.89 -12.29
C PRO A 18 -3.40 -26.72 -13.48
N ASP A 19 -2.98 -27.29 -14.62
CA ASP A 19 -3.66 -27.31 -15.91
C ASP A 19 -5.13 -27.75 -15.83
N GLN A 20 -6.04 -26.94 -16.38
CA GLN A 20 -7.39 -27.37 -16.71
C GLN A 20 -7.45 -27.92 -18.14
N ALA A 21 -8.05 -29.11 -18.26
CA ALA A 21 -8.18 -29.89 -19.48
C ALA A 21 -9.09 -29.23 -20.55
N PRO A 22 -8.87 -29.51 -21.85
CA PRO A 22 -9.60 -28.86 -22.94
C PRO A 22 -10.99 -29.47 -23.18
N PHE A 23 -12.00 -28.58 -23.29
CA PHE A 23 -13.34 -28.89 -23.77
C PHE A 23 -13.32 -29.17 -25.28
N LYS A 24 -13.85 -30.33 -25.68
CA LYS A 24 -13.95 -30.79 -27.07
C LYS A 24 -15.32 -30.40 -27.63
N THR A 25 -15.37 -29.54 -28.65
CA THR A 25 -16.57 -29.35 -29.47
C THR A 25 -16.29 -29.59 -30.95
N ARG A 26 -17.30 -30.20 -31.59
CA ARG A 26 -17.33 -30.78 -32.92
C ARG A 26 -18.15 -29.86 -33.81
N GLY A 27 -17.63 -29.44 -34.97
CA GLY A 27 -18.41 -28.70 -35.96
C GLY A 27 -17.56 -27.81 -36.86
N GLU A 28 -17.07 -28.36 -37.96
CA GLU A 28 -16.46 -27.60 -39.05
C GLU A 28 -17.53 -26.76 -39.76
N LEU A 29 -17.48 -25.44 -39.57
CA LEU A 29 -18.13 -24.48 -40.45
C LEU A 29 -17.05 -23.55 -41.03
N LYS A 30 -17.18 -23.21 -42.31
CA LYS A 30 -16.20 -22.41 -43.07
C LYS A 30 -16.14 -20.96 -42.56
N ILE A 31 -15.31 -20.71 -41.55
CA ILE A 31 -15.09 -19.39 -40.92
C ILE A 31 -13.67 -18.86 -41.23
N SER A 32 -13.17 -18.96 -42.47
CA SER A 32 -11.78 -18.52 -42.76
C SER A 32 -11.65 -17.05 -43.20
N LYS A 33 -12.74 -16.44 -43.71
CA LYS A 33 -12.73 -15.03 -44.13
C LYS A 33 -13.31 -14.05 -43.09
N LEU A 34 -14.33 -14.46 -42.33
CA LEU A 34 -14.91 -13.63 -41.26
C LEU A 34 -13.97 -13.48 -40.05
N VAL A 35 -13.22 -14.54 -39.70
CA VAL A 35 -12.23 -14.51 -38.60
C VAL A 35 -11.07 -13.58 -38.90
N LYS A 36 -10.62 -13.46 -40.16
CA LYS A 36 -9.56 -12.52 -40.53
C LYS A 36 -10.00 -11.07 -40.38
N PHE A 37 -11.28 -10.77 -40.66
CA PHE A 37 -11.83 -9.43 -40.49
C PHE A 37 -12.05 -9.08 -39.00
N PHE A 38 -12.52 -10.03 -38.19
CA PHE A 38 -12.63 -9.86 -36.74
C PHE A 38 -11.26 -9.67 -36.07
N MET A 39 -10.25 -10.47 -36.43
CA MET A 39 -8.90 -10.36 -35.85
C MET A 39 -8.19 -9.03 -36.17
N ALA A 40 -8.44 -8.43 -37.34
CA ALA A 40 -7.90 -7.11 -37.67
C ALA A 40 -8.56 -6.00 -36.84
N PHE A 41 -9.86 -6.10 -36.59
CA PHE A 41 -10.61 -5.14 -35.77
C PHE A 41 -10.24 -5.24 -34.28
N THR A 42 -10.00 -6.46 -33.76
CA THR A 42 -9.55 -6.65 -32.36
C THR A 42 -8.15 -6.09 -32.12
N LYS A 43 -7.25 -6.19 -33.11
CA LYS A 43 -5.91 -5.60 -33.01
C LYS A 43 -5.95 -4.08 -33.00
N LEU A 44 -6.83 -3.45 -33.78
CA LEU A 44 -6.98 -1.99 -33.78
C LEU A 44 -7.57 -1.47 -32.46
N LEU A 45 -8.55 -2.18 -31.89
CA LEU A 45 -9.12 -1.86 -30.57
C LEU A 45 -8.11 -2.03 -29.43
N LEU A 46 -7.25 -3.05 -29.48
CA LEU A 46 -6.16 -3.23 -28.51
C LEU A 46 -5.11 -2.12 -28.59
N VAL A 47 -4.78 -1.63 -29.80
CA VAL A 47 -3.83 -0.52 -29.96
C VAL A 47 -4.42 0.81 -29.45
N LEU A 48 -5.72 1.07 -29.66
CA LEU A 48 -6.42 2.24 -29.13
C LEU A 48 -6.63 2.18 -27.59
N ALA A 49 -6.84 0.99 -27.03
CA ALA A 49 -6.88 0.79 -25.58
C ALA A 49 -5.50 1.08 -24.94
N VAL A 50 -4.41 0.62 -25.54
CA VAL A 50 -3.04 0.88 -25.01
C VAL A 50 -2.65 2.36 -25.06
N LEU A 51 -3.21 3.14 -26.00
CA LEU A 51 -2.96 4.59 -26.08
C LEU A 51 -3.85 5.43 -25.14
N SER A 52 -4.97 4.89 -24.65
CA SER A 52 -5.92 5.63 -23.78
C SER A 52 -5.65 5.46 -22.28
N PHE A 53 -4.84 4.48 -21.86
CA PHE A 53 -4.37 4.35 -20.47
C PHE A 53 -3.09 5.12 -20.17
N GLY A 54 -2.59 5.92 -21.11
CA GLY A 54 -1.49 6.85 -20.91
C GLY A 54 -1.93 8.15 -20.25
N LYS A 55 -2.79 8.13 -19.21
CA LYS A 55 -2.89 9.31 -18.35
C LYS A 55 -1.50 9.52 -17.74
N PRO A 56 -0.86 10.69 -17.90
CA PRO A 56 0.37 10.98 -17.18
C PRO A 56 0.05 10.84 -15.70
N SER A 57 0.59 9.81 -15.05
CA SER A 57 0.53 9.73 -13.61
C SER A 57 1.18 11.01 -13.09
N VAL A 58 0.44 11.78 -12.29
CA VAL A 58 0.88 13.04 -11.67
C VAL A 58 2.18 12.85 -10.87
N PHE A 59 2.58 11.60 -10.58
CA PHE A 59 3.81 11.24 -9.89
C PHE A 59 5.04 10.94 -10.78
N ARG A 60 5.12 11.43 -12.04
CA ARG A 60 6.39 11.37 -12.80
C ARG A 60 7.40 12.40 -12.26
N LYS A 61 7.94 12.18 -11.06
CA LYS A 61 9.22 12.81 -10.68
C LYS A 61 10.26 12.41 -11.74
N LYS A 62 11.04 13.37 -12.23
CA LYS A 62 12.20 13.10 -13.10
C LYS A 62 13.05 12.01 -12.44
N ALA A 63 13.30 10.92 -13.16
CA ALA A 63 14.23 9.88 -12.75
C ALA A 63 15.59 10.54 -12.46
N GLY A 64 15.95 10.68 -11.17
CA GLY A 64 17.10 11.45 -10.70
C GLY A 64 16.89 12.22 -9.38
N ALA A 65 15.67 12.31 -8.84
CA ALA A 65 15.40 13.11 -7.64
C ALA A 65 15.68 12.41 -6.28
N TYR A 66 15.91 11.09 -6.28
CA TYR A 66 16.16 10.34 -5.05
C TYR A 66 17.66 10.05 -4.89
N ALA A 67 18.22 10.50 -3.77
CA ALA A 67 19.58 10.20 -3.37
C ALA A 67 19.71 8.72 -3.04
N LYS A 68 20.78 8.11 -3.54
CA LYS A 68 21.17 6.76 -3.16
C LYS A 68 21.33 6.68 -1.64
N ASP A 69 21.00 5.52 -1.07
CA ASP A 69 21.19 5.20 0.35
C ASP A 69 20.38 6.10 1.31
N SER A 70 19.25 6.65 0.85
CA SER A 70 18.34 7.46 1.65
C SER A 70 16.92 6.88 1.66
N ILE A 71 16.27 6.93 2.82
CA ILE A 71 14.85 6.61 2.99
C ILE A 71 14.06 7.92 2.97
N TYR A 72 12.95 7.92 2.24
CA TYR A 72 12.07 9.06 2.04
C TYR A 72 10.73 8.78 2.72
N TYR A 73 10.15 9.78 3.37
CA TYR A 73 8.88 9.67 4.06
C TYR A 73 8.17 11.03 4.08
N PHE A 74 6.85 11.03 4.25
CA PHE A 74 6.07 12.26 4.28
C PHE A 74 6.43 13.12 5.49
N SER A 75 6.59 14.42 5.25
CA SER A 75 6.95 15.40 6.27
C SER A 75 5.74 15.86 7.09
N GLU A 76 4.58 15.83 6.44
CA GLU A 76 3.29 16.27 6.94
C GLU A 76 2.83 15.46 8.15
N THR A 77 1.87 16.01 8.87
CA THR A 77 1.30 15.40 10.06
C THR A 77 -0.19 15.66 10.10
N VAL A 78 -0.93 14.72 10.70
CA VAL A 78 -2.36 14.88 10.96
C VAL A 78 -2.54 15.53 12.33
N ASP A 79 -3.34 16.59 12.38
CA ASP A 79 -3.62 17.27 13.63
C ASP A 79 -4.55 16.47 14.56
N LYS A 80 -4.83 17.01 15.75
CA LYS A 80 -5.71 16.37 16.74
C LYS A 80 -7.16 16.17 16.24
N ASN A 81 -7.58 16.94 15.25
CA ASN A 81 -8.92 16.90 14.66
C ASN A 81 -9.00 15.95 13.46
N GLY A 82 -7.91 15.27 13.09
CA GLY A 82 -7.89 14.41 11.91
C GLY A 82 -7.62 15.16 10.61
N VAL A 83 -7.11 16.39 10.66
CA VAL A 83 -6.84 17.18 9.46
C VAL A 83 -5.37 17.01 9.04
N LEU A 84 -5.17 16.51 7.81
CA LEU A 84 -3.90 16.53 7.11
C LEU A 84 -3.79 17.83 6.30
N THR A 85 -2.73 18.60 6.50
CA THR A 85 -2.55 19.87 5.78
C THR A 85 -1.31 19.86 4.90
N PHE A 86 -1.49 20.12 3.61
CA PHE A 86 -0.42 20.35 2.65
C PHE A 86 -0.13 21.85 2.49
N ASP A 87 1.16 22.21 2.52
CA ASP A 87 1.63 23.56 2.19
C ASP A 87 1.94 23.64 0.70
N VAL A 88 1.15 24.40 -0.06
CA VAL A 88 1.31 24.50 -1.52
C VAL A 88 1.84 25.87 -1.97
N LYS A 89 2.50 26.61 -1.07
CA LYS A 89 3.01 27.97 -1.35
C LYS A 89 3.89 28.10 -2.60
N ASP A 90 4.64 27.04 -2.93
CA ASP A 90 5.62 27.03 -4.04
C ASP A 90 5.08 26.32 -5.30
N VAL A 91 3.81 25.88 -5.27
CA VAL A 91 3.16 25.14 -6.35
C VAL A 91 2.57 26.12 -7.36
N LYS A 92 3.00 26.01 -8.62
CA LYS A 92 2.55 26.89 -9.70
C LYS A 92 1.44 26.28 -10.56
N SER A 93 1.32 24.96 -10.54
CA SER A 93 0.29 24.20 -11.25
C SER A 93 -0.02 22.89 -10.52
N ALA A 94 -1.15 22.28 -10.82
CA ALA A 94 -1.53 20.97 -10.25
C ALA A 94 -0.46 19.90 -10.50
N ASP A 95 0.16 19.93 -11.68
CA ASP A 95 1.17 18.97 -12.11
C ASP A 95 2.52 19.15 -11.37
N ASP A 96 2.74 20.31 -10.76
CA ASP A 96 3.93 20.60 -9.95
C ASP A 96 3.78 20.13 -8.50
N PHE A 97 2.57 19.75 -8.08
CA PHE A 97 2.33 19.34 -6.71
C PHE A 97 2.96 17.98 -6.41
N ALA A 98 3.80 17.95 -5.39
CA ALA A 98 4.22 16.74 -4.73
C ALA A 98 4.17 16.98 -3.21
N PRO A 99 3.65 16.02 -2.42
CA PRO A 99 3.79 16.05 -0.98
C PRO A 99 5.26 16.26 -0.59
N LYS A 100 5.49 17.01 0.48
CA LYS A 100 6.85 17.29 0.93
C LYS A 100 7.42 16.05 1.59
N GLU A 101 8.45 15.49 0.98
CA GLU A 101 9.22 14.39 1.54
C GLU A 101 10.37 14.91 2.39
N LEU A 102 10.60 14.27 3.53
CA LEU A 102 11.89 14.31 4.21
C LEU A 102 12.70 13.09 3.79
N SER A 103 14.02 13.22 3.83
CA SER A 103 14.93 12.11 3.59
C SER A 103 15.91 11.98 4.73
N LYS A 104 16.31 10.75 5.02
CA LYS A 104 17.38 10.44 5.97
C LYS A 104 18.24 9.32 5.41
N LYS A 105 19.56 9.41 5.56
CA LYS A 105 20.45 8.36 5.08
C LYS A 105 20.21 7.08 5.88
N ILE A 106 20.29 5.93 5.21
CA ILE A 106 20.15 4.62 5.84
C ILE A 106 21.18 4.45 6.97
N THR A 107 22.40 4.98 6.78
CA THR A 107 23.48 4.97 7.77
C THR A 107 23.19 5.80 9.04
N ASP A 108 22.19 6.68 9.00
CA ASP A 108 21.79 7.51 10.15
C ASP A 108 20.73 6.81 11.03
N TYR A 109 20.27 5.62 10.62
CA TYR A 109 19.39 4.78 11.43
C TYR A 109 20.21 3.84 12.30
N LYS A 110 19.72 3.62 13.52
CA LYS A 110 20.29 2.60 14.40
C LYS A 110 20.00 1.23 13.81
N LEU A 111 21.00 0.35 13.81
CA LEU A 111 20.77 -1.05 13.49
C LEU A 111 19.78 -1.64 14.49
N LEU A 112 18.77 -2.33 13.97
CA LEU A 112 17.79 -3.05 14.81
C LEU A 112 18.44 -4.20 15.57
N ASP A 113 19.44 -4.83 14.95
CA ASP A 113 20.28 -5.84 15.56
C ASP A 113 21.75 -5.51 15.24
N ALA A 114 22.52 -5.14 16.25
CA ALA A 114 23.94 -4.81 16.10
C ALA A 114 24.82 -6.07 15.92
N ALA A 115 24.30 -7.27 16.22
CA ALA A 115 24.99 -8.53 15.95
C ALA A 115 24.85 -8.98 14.49
N SER A 116 23.95 -8.36 13.74
CA SER A 116 23.72 -8.66 12.34
C SER A 116 24.76 -8.00 11.43
N SER A 117 25.32 -8.78 10.49
CA SER A 117 26.25 -8.32 9.46
C SER A 117 25.94 -8.98 8.12
N GLU A 118 26.24 -8.26 7.05
CA GLU A 118 26.29 -8.72 5.66
C GLU A 118 27.26 -9.89 5.43
N THR A 119 28.18 -10.12 6.35
CA THR A 119 29.13 -11.24 6.31
C THR A 119 28.54 -12.54 6.84
N LEU A 120 27.37 -12.50 7.48
CA LEU A 120 26.65 -13.70 7.91
C LEU A 120 26.18 -14.47 6.68
N GLU A 121 26.46 -15.78 6.65
CA GLU A 121 26.04 -16.69 5.57
C GLU A 121 24.53 -16.63 5.32
N LYS A 122 23.76 -16.30 6.36
CA LYS A 122 22.31 -16.12 6.34
C LYS A 122 21.93 -14.91 7.19
N TYR A 123 21.49 -13.85 6.55
CA TYR A 123 20.86 -12.71 7.22
C TYR A 123 19.33 -12.78 7.02
N TYR A 124 18.60 -13.10 8.08
CA TYR A 124 17.15 -13.04 8.08
C TYR A 124 16.64 -12.21 9.26
N GLY A 125 16.39 -10.92 9.04
CA GLY A 125 15.96 -10.00 10.10
C GLY A 125 14.57 -10.29 10.70
N ILE A 126 13.78 -11.17 10.08
CA ILE A 126 12.41 -11.51 10.49
C ILE A 126 12.31 -12.98 10.92
N ALA A 127 12.74 -13.93 10.10
CA ALA A 127 12.59 -15.37 10.39
C ALA A 127 13.74 -16.19 9.83
N ALA A 128 14.23 -17.18 10.58
CA ALA A 128 15.44 -17.95 10.23
C ALA A 128 15.37 -18.73 8.91
N ASP A 129 14.16 -19.01 8.41
CA ASP A 129 13.92 -19.65 7.13
C ASP A 129 12.48 -19.39 6.64
N LYS A 130 12.16 -19.88 5.43
CA LYS A 130 10.83 -19.75 4.82
C LYS A 130 9.73 -20.43 5.63
N ALA A 131 10.01 -21.56 6.29
CA ALA A 131 9.02 -22.30 7.07
C ALA A 131 8.69 -21.59 8.39
N ALA A 132 9.68 -20.93 9.01
CA ALA A 132 9.49 -20.05 10.15
C ALA A 132 8.71 -18.79 9.74
N LEU A 133 9.05 -18.18 8.61
CA LEU A 133 8.32 -17.02 8.08
C LEU A 133 6.84 -17.35 7.88
N ALA A 134 6.54 -18.47 7.20
CA ALA A 134 5.17 -18.88 6.90
C ALA A 134 4.28 -19.17 8.13
N LYS A 135 4.86 -19.28 9.33
CA LYS A 135 4.12 -19.48 10.59
C LYS A 135 3.72 -18.17 11.27
N LEU A 136 4.31 -17.03 10.88
CA LEU A 136 3.95 -15.74 11.46
C LEU A 136 2.50 -15.38 11.10
N LEU A 137 1.80 -14.75 12.04
CA LEU A 137 0.41 -14.31 11.85
C LEU A 137 0.26 -13.35 10.66
N THR A 138 1.28 -12.52 10.41
CA THR A 138 1.35 -11.66 9.21
C THR A 138 1.43 -12.45 7.90
N SER A 139 1.95 -13.67 7.91
CA SER A 139 2.08 -14.52 6.71
C SER A 139 0.85 -15.39 6.43
N VAL A 140 -0.13 -15.41 7.34
CA VAL A 140 -1.39 -16.14 7.15
C VAL A 140 -2.25 -15.40 6.13
N ALA A 141 -2.78 -16.15 5.16
CA ALA A 141 -3.66 -15.59 4.14
C ALA A 141 -4.92 -14.93 4.76
N LEU A 142 -5.38 -13.86 4.12
CA LEU A 142 -6.64 -13.22 4.48
C LEU A 142 -7.82 -14.17 4.29
N THR A 143 -8.81 -14.05 5.17
CA THR A 143 -10.09 -14.75 5.04
C THR A 143 -10.99 -14.09 3.98
N ALA A 144 -12.04 -14.77 3.52
CA ALA A 144 -12.98 -14.22 2.55
C ALA A 144 -13.66 -12.93 3.06
N ASP A 145 -14.02 -12.88 4.35
CA ASP A 145 -14.65 -11.69 4.95
C ASP A 145 -13.70 -10.50 5.04
N GLU A 146 -12.39 -10.75 5.22
CA GLU A 146 -11.37 -9.69 5.18
C GLU A 146 -11.14 -9.18 3.75
N ILE A 147 -11.19 -10.08 2.76
CA ILE A 147 -11.05 -9.72 1.35
C ILE A 147 -12.24 -8.88 0.86
N ASN A 148 -13.43 -9.04 1.45
CA ASN A 148 -14.60 -8.22 1.14
C ASN A 148 -14.45 -6.74 1.52
N CYS A 149 -13.42 -6.38 2.30
CA CYS A 149 -13.02 -4.99 2.51
C CYS A 149 -11.95 -4.64 1.47
N ASP A 150 -12.33 -3.97 0.37
CA ASP A 150 -11.47 -3.76 -0.81
C ASP A 150 -10.10 -3.16 -0.43
N TYR A 151 -10.08 -2.18 0.47
CA TYR A 151 -8.84 -1.60 0.99
C TYR A 151 -7.91 -2.61 1.64
N VAL A 152 -8.45 -3.54 2.45
CA VAL A 152 -7.65 -4.59 3.09
C VAL A 152 -7.02 -5.49 2.03
N ALA A 153 -7.80 -5.88 1.02
CA ALA A 153 -7.34 -6.71 -0.08
C ALA A 153 -6.25 -6.00 -0.90
N GLU A 154 -6.43 -4.71 -1.21
CA GLU A 154 -5.46 -3.90 -1.96
C GLU A 154 -4.14 -3.71 -1.19
N GLU A 155 -4.20 -3.26 0.06
CA GLU A 155 -3.00 -3.04 0.89
C GLU A 155 -2.25 -4.35 1.18
N HIS A 156 -2.97 -5.47 1.25
CA HIS A 156 -2.35 -6.79 1.29
C HIS A 156 -1.67 -7.15 -0.04
N PHE A 157 -2.33 -6.90 -1.17
CA PHE A 157 -1.79 -7.14 -2.51
C PHE A 157 -0.53 -6.29 -2.79
N TYR A 158 -0.52 -5.01 -2.39
CA TYR A 158 0.63 -4.12 -2.51
C TYR A 158 1.75 -4.45 -1.50
N GLY A 159 1.51 -5.36 -0.56
CA GLY A 159 2.48 -5.81 0.43
C GLY A 159 2.62 -4.89 1.65
N PHE A 160 1.80 -3.84 1.76
CA PHE A 160 1.78 -2.94 2.90
C PHE A 160 1.35 -3.64 4.19
N TYR A 161 0.38 -4.55 4.12
CA TYR A 161 0.02 -5.44 5.23
C TYR A 161 1.24 -6.17 5.79
N GLY A 162 2.02 -6.80 4.91
CA GLY A 162 3.25 -7.50 5.27
C GLY A 162 4.30 -6.54 5.86
N LEU A 163 4.50 -5.39 5.22
CA LEU A 163 5.46 -4.38 5.65
C LEU A 163 5.25 -3.98 7.11
N VAL A 164 4.02 -3.62 7.50
CA VAL A 164 3.75 -3.18 8.87
C VAL A 164 3.76 -4.33 9.87
N GLY A 165 3.24 -5.50 9.51
CA GLY A 165 3.23 -6.67 10.40
C GLY A 165 4.64 -7.18 10.72
N TYR A 166 5.48 -7.35 9.69
CA TYR A 166 6.86 -7.74 9.90
C TYR A 166 7.71 -6.66 10.57
N SER A 167 7.38 -5.38 10.38
CA SER A 167 8.05 -4.29 11.10
C SER A 167 7.78 -4.37 12.60
N VAL A 168 6.53 -4.64 13.01
CA VAL A 168 6.21 -4.87 14.44
C VAL A 168 6.98 -6.08 14.96
N TYR A 169 7.01 -7.19 14.21
CA TYR A 169 7.77 -8.36 14.62
C TYR A 169 9.27 -8.06 14.76
N ALA A 170 9.86 -7.36 13.80
CA ALA A 170 11.29 -7.05 13.79
C ALA A 170 11.70 -6.18 14.99
N VAL A 171 10.92 -5.14 15.30
CA VAL A 171 11.23 -4.12 16.33
C VAL A 171 10.78 -4.57 17.73
N GLU A 172 9.57 -5.08 17.85
CA GLU A 172 8.91 -5.34 19.14
C GLU A 172 8.92 -6.83 19.53
N LYS A 173 9.34 -7.71 18.61
CA LYS A 173 9.29 -9.18 18.78
C LYS A 173 7.89 -9.70 19.09
N VAL A 174 6.88 -9.02 18.55
CA VAL A 174 5.47 -9.39 18.67
C VAL A 174 4.99 -9.92 17.33
N ASP A 175 4.55 -11.19 17.32
CA ASP A 175 3.86 -11.77 16.18
C ASP A 175 2.38 -11.36 16.22
N LEU A 176 1.96 -10.62 15.20
CA LEU A 176 0.58 -10.17 15.05
C LEU A 176 0.17 -10.19 13.57
N ALA A 177 -1.13 -10.15 13.34
CA ALA A 177 -1.72 -9.88 12.03
C ALA A 177 -2.25 -8.43 12.03
N PRO A 178 -1.77 -7.52 11.17
CA PRO A 178 -2.18 -6.11 11.20
C PRO A 178 -3.67 -5.89 10.98
N SER A 179 -4.26 -5.00 11.77
CA SER A 179 -5.59 -4.45 11.53
C SER A 179 -5.50 -3.19 10.65
N LEU A 180 -5.75 -3.33 9.35
CA LEU A 180 -5.77 -2.19 8.42
C LEU A 180 -7.02 -1.33 8.59
N THR A 181 -8.17 -1.91 8.94
CA THR A 181 -9.41 -1.16 9.20
C THR A 181 -9.28 -0.23 10.40
N HIS A 182 -8.51 -0.63 11.42
CA HIS A 182 -8.08 0.26 12.50
C HIS A 182 -7.30 1.47 11.97
N LEU A 183 -6.33 1.28 11.07
CA LEU A 183 -5.57 2.39 10.47
C LEU A 183 -6.51 3.32 9.71
N ILE A 184 -7.48 2.78 8.98
CA ILE A 184 -8.50 3.57 8.27
C ILE A 184 -9.30 4.46 9.20
N LYS A 185 -9.86 3.86 10.25
CA LYS A 185 -10.66 4.58 11.24
C LYS A 185 -9.86 5.68 11.95
N ASN A 186 -8.54 5.50 12.04
CA ASN A 186 -7.64 6.36 12.79
C ASN A 186 -6.78 7.28 11.91
N GLY A 187 -6.96 7.23 10.59
CA GLY A 187 -6.29 8.08 9.62
C GLY A 187 -6.79 9.53 9.64
N PRO A 188 -6.37 10.33 8.65
CA PRO A 188 -6.98 11.63 8.40
C PRO A 188 -8.47 11.47 8.06
N THR A 189 -9.29 12.43 8.49
CA THR A 189 -10.70 12.58 8.09
C THR A 189 -10.89 13.73 7.11
N LYS A 190 -9.88 14.60 6.98
CA LYS A 190 -9.90 15.76 6.08
C LYS A 190 -8.49 16.02 5.53
N VAL A 191 -8.41 16.37 4.26
CA VAL A 191 -7.21 16.95 3.64
C VAL A 191 -7.48 18.44 3.38
N THR A 192 -6.52 19.28 3.74
CA THR A 192 -6.60 20.72 3.50
C THR A 192 -5.34 21.26 2.86
N TYR A 193 -5.47 22.38 2.17
CA TYR A 193 -4.37 23.04 1.48
C TYR A 193 -4.23 24.46 1.99
N LYS A 194 -3.00 24.85 2.35
CA LYS A 194 -2.69 26.22 2.77
C LYS A 194 -1.77 26.90 1.77
N ASN A 195 -1.83 28.23 1.74
CA ASN A 195 -1.05 29.08 0.84
C ASN A 195 -1.31 28.77 -0.64
N VAL A 196 -2.57 28.52 -1.00
CA VAL A 196 -2.98 28.24 -2.38
C VAL A 196 -2.77 29.49 -3.24
N GLY A 197 -2.00 29.35 -4.31
CA GLY A 197 -1.73 30.43 -5.27
C GLY A 197 -2.99 30.85 -6.04
N GLU A 198 -2.98 32.09 -6.56
CA GLU A 198 -4.06 32.60 -7.40
C GLU A 198 -4.29 31.68 -8.62
N GLY A 199 -5.56 31.38 -8.92
CA GLY A 199 -5.93 30.48 -10.01
C GLY A 199 -5.90 28.98 -9.68
N LEU A 200 -5.44 28.59 -8.48
CA LEU A 200 -5.37 27.17 -8.07
C LEU A 200 -6.44 26.75 -7.05
N ASN A 201 -7.31 27.67 -6.63
CA ASN A 201 -8.34 27.43 -5.60
C ASN A 201 -9.38 26.38 -6.00
N THR A 202 -9.59 26.14 -7.30
CA THR A 202 -10.48 25.07 -7.80
C THR A 202 -9.78 23.71 -7.90
N THR A 203 -8.45 23.69 -7.83
CA THR A 203 -7.63 22.49 -7.88
C THR A 203 -7.32 21.97 -6.48
N PHE A 204 -6.88 22.87 -5.59
CA PHE A 204 -6.54 22.54 -4.21
C PHE A 204 -7.71 22.90 -3.30
N VAL A 205 -8.76 22.08 -3.39
CA VAL A 205 -9.96 22.20 -2.57
C VAL A 205 -9.84 21.28 -1.38
N ASP A 206 -10.31 21.71 -0.21
CA ASP A 206 -10.41 20.85 0.95
C ASP A 206 -11.30 19.63 0.67
N GLU A 207 -10.82 18.45 1.04
CA GLU A 207 -11.51 17.18 0.79
C GLU A 207 -11.79 16.46 2.10
N THR A 208 -12.96 15.81 2.18
CA THR A 208 -13.25 14.87 3.25
C THR A 208 -12.68 13.51 2.87
N VAL A 209 -12.00 12.86 3.80
CA VAL A 209 -11.48 11.51 3.60
C VAL A 209 -12.50 10.53 4.15
N GLU A 210 -13.10 9.74 3.25
CA GLU A 210 -14.02 8.70 3.65
C GLU A 210 -13.27 7.57 4.37
N GLN A 211 -13.80 7.17 5.53
CA GLN A 211 -13.27 6.08 6.34
C GLN A 211 -14.11 4.82 6.08
N THR A 212 -14.00 4.29 4.88
CA THR A 212 -14.77 3.14 4.37
C THR A 212 -13.83 2.04 3.89
N CYS A 213 -14.38 0.85 3.64
CA CYS A 213 -13.62 -0.24 3.03
C CYS A 213 -13.28 0.01 1.55
N ASP A 214 -13.93 0.98 0.91
CA ASP A 214 -13.79 1.28 -0.52
C ASP A 214 -12.93 2.52 -0.77
N SER A 215 -12.29 3.05 0.27
CA SER A 215 -11.48 4.28 0.21
C SER A 215 -10.14 4.00 -0.46
N ASP A 216 -9.83 4.67 -1.56
CA ASP A 216 -8.53 4.58 -2.26
C ASP A 216 -7.48 5.57 -1.72
N ASN A 217 -7.77 6.22 -0.59
CA ASN A 217 -6.94 7.28 -0.06
C ASN A 217 -5.70 6.73 0.67
N MET A 218 -4.57 6.71 -0.04
CA MET A 218 -3.29 6.22 0.50
C MET A 218 -2.86 6.92 1.81
N TYR A 219 -3.24 8.19 2.03
CA TYR A 219 -2.84 8.95 3.23
C TYR A 219 -3.37 8.32 4.51
N THR A 220 -4.50 7.65 4.41
CA THR A 220 -5.12 6.88 5.47
C THR A 220 -4.16 5.84 6.06
N PHE A 221 -3.43 5.11 5.22
CA PHE A 221 -2.44 4.13 5.66
C PHE A 221 -1.27 4.81 6.37
N PHE A 222 -0.55 5.69 5.66
CA PHE A 222 0.70 6.28 6.12
C PHE A 222 0.51 7.06 7.43
N PHE A 223 -0.53 7.89 7.49
CA PHE A 223 -0.77 8.71 8.66
C PHE A 223 -1.57 7.99 9.74
N GLY A 224 -2.34 6.95 9.40
CA GLY A 224 -2.94 6.04 10.38
C GLY A 224 -1.85 5.36 11.22
N VAL A 225 -0.82 4.80 10.58
CA VAL A 225 0.34 4.19 11.26
C VAL A 225 1.06 5.23 12.11
N THR A 226 1.40 6.38 11.51
CA THR A 226 2.16 7.43 12.22
C THR A 226 1.40 7.94 13.46
N ARG A 227 0.09 8.15 13.35
CA ARG A 227 -0.69 8.76 14.43
C ARG A 227 -1.10 7.77 15.51
N ASN A 228 -1.52 6.57 15.13
CA ASN A 228 -2.20 5.64 16.04
C ASN A 228 -1.50 4.30 16.20
N GLY A 229 -0.52 3.99 15.35
CA GLY A 229 0.23 2.74 15.41
C GLY A 229 -0.56 1.56 14.83
N ILE A 230 0.04 0.39 14.94
CA ILE A 230 -0.46 -0.86 14.37
C ILE A 230 -1.08 -1.70 15.50
N VAL A 231 -2.28 -2.21 15.28
CA VAL A 231 -3.02 -3.05 16.23
C VAL A 231 -3.23 -4.44 15.61
N ASP A 232 -3.30 -5.48 16.44
CA ASP A 232 -3.61 -6.84 16.00
C ASP A 232 -5.08 -6.95 15.55
N LYS A 233 -5.33 -7.66 14.44
CA LYS A 233 -6.68 -7.92 13.95
C LYS A 233 -7.55 -8.73 14.91
N LYS A 234 -6.96 -9.44 15.87
CA LYS A 234 -7.72 -10.07 16.97
C LYS A 234 -8.43 -9.05 17.86
N CYS A 235 -7.88 -7.84 17.98
CA CYS A 235 -8.49 -6.72 18.71
C CYS A 235 -9.50 -5.97 17.82
N VAL A 236 -9.11 -5.65 16.58
CA VAL A 236 -9.95 -4.96 15.60
C VAL A 236 -9.94 -5.75 14.28
N PRO A 237 -10.99 -6.53 13.96
CA PRO A 237 -11.03 -7.33 12.75
C PRO A 237 -10.98 -6.50 11.46
N ASN A 238 -10.38 -7.08 10.42
CA ASN A 238 -10.34 -6.49 9.08
C ASN A 238 -11.63 -6.72 8.26
N THR A 239 -12.70 -7.21 8.88
CA THR A 239 -13.98 -7.51 8.20
C THR A 239 -14.87 -6.28 8.02
N GLY A 240 -14.44 -5.12 8.51
CA GLY A 240 -15.16 -3.85 8.38
C GLY A 240 -14.53 -2.72 9.18
N ILE A 241 -14.96 -1.49 8.92
CA ILE A 241 -14.47 -0.32 9.66
C ILE A 241 -15.04 -0.33 11.08
N PRO A 242 -14.20 -0.28 12.13
CA PRO A 242 -14.69 -0.28 13.50
C PRO A 242 -15.47 1.01 13.82
N ALA A 243 -16.50 0.88 14.65
CA ALA A 243 -17.29 2.02 15.12
C ALA A 243 -16.43 2.98 15.96
N GLU A 244 -15.56 2.42 16.80
CA GLU A 244 -14.67 3.17 17.69
C GLU A 244 -13.20 3.05 17.27
N ALA A 245 -12.45 4.14 17.43
CA ALA A 245 -11.09 4.23 16.91
C ALA A 245 -10.03 3.59 17.84
N ALA A 246 -10.18 3.70 19.16
CA ALA A 246 -9.15 3.34 20.14
C ALA A 246 -9.62 2.29 21.18
N LYS A 247 -10.39 1.30 20.73
CA LYS A 247 -10.83 0.17 21.55
C LYS A 247 -10.81 -1.11 20.72
N CYS A 248 -10.65 -2.25 21.40
CA CYS A 248 -10.94 -3.53 20.76
C CYS A 248 -12.44 -3.67 20.58
N THR A 249 -12.80 -4.35 19.49
CA THR A 249 -14.17 -4.84 19.24
C THR A 249 -14.39 -6.24 19.84
N THR A 250 -13.35 -6.78 20.47
CA THR A 250 -13.29 -8.07 21.15
C THR A 250 -12.86 -7.89 22.61
N ASP A 251 -12.82 -8.96 23.39
CA ASP A 251 -12.36 -8.95 24.79
C ASP A 251 -10.83 -8.80 24.93
N GLU A 252 -10.12 -8.62 23.81
CA GLU A 252 -8.67 -8.40 23.82
C GLU A 252 -8.29 -7.07 24.46
N LYS A 253 -7.05 -7.01 24.95
CA LYS A 253 -6.49 -5.75 25.46
C LYS A 253 -6.00 -4.90 24.30
N TYR A 254 -6.56 -3.69 24.17
CA TYR A 254 -6.08 -2.73 23.18
C TYR A 254 -4.60 -2.41 23.39
N LYS A 255 -3.81 -2.60 22.34
CA LYS A 255 -2.41 -2.25 22.31
C LYS A 255 -2.00 -1.89 20.89
N ALA A 256 -1.47 -0.67 20.75
CA ALA A 256 -0.90 -0.20 19.50
C ALA A 256 0.63 -0.24 19.55
N TYR A 257 1.23 -0.66 18.44
CA TYR A 257 2.67 -0.81 18.25
C TYR A 257 3.17 0.23 17.24
N LEU A 258 4.45 0.61 17.35
CA LEU A 258 5.10 1.52 16.40
C LEU A 258 4.35 2.86 16.19
N LYS A 259 3.67 3.37 17.23
CA LYS A 259 3.05 4.69 17.17
C LYS A 259 4.13 5.76 16.94
N GLY A 260 3.91 6.64 15.96
CA GLY A 260 4.90 7.63 15.52
C GLY A 260 5.84 7.14 14.42
N TYR A 261 5.75 5.88 14.01
CA TYR A 261 6.54 5.34 12.90
C TYR A 261 6.10 5.95 11.57
N ARG A 262 7.06 6.37 10.75
CA ARG A 262 6.82 7.01 9.45
C ARG A 262 7.20 6.05 8.33
N LEU A 263 6.33 6.01 7.33
CA LEU A 263 6.42 5.17 6.13
C LEU A 263 6.68 6.06 4.91
#